data_AF-A0A183HRI7-F1
#
_entry.id   AF-A0A183HRI7-F1
#
_cell.length_a   1.000
_cell.length_b   1.000
_cell.length_c   1.000
_cell.angle_alpha   90.00
_cell.angle_beta   90.00
_cell.angle_gamma   90.00
#
_symmetry.space_group_name_H-M   'P 1'
#
loop_
_entity.id
_entity.type
_entity.pdbx_description
1 polymer ?
#
loop_
_entity_poly.entity_id
_entity_poly.type
_entity_poly.pdbx_seq_one_letter_code
_entity_poly.pdbx_strand_id
1 'polypeptide(L)'
;ETIFRFVAEFLCVVGAALLALCFATLQYVIFFHILQDIFRIHSAFSLAFLLIIYAAIALKALLSSRMEYDLYNIGKNILKSFILSYISVKKDQLVEVRLNKKHIHVLAELSGIVTIHFLLHMLLAMFSIPENIVSEGIYQAIGPCDEVEQIFSPFGLILYRKKYFCVEQQQQKLFDFHCIPGGQLSGTIGSEPLMYYAICGTSFLERTEYITFIWFILTDLLSL
;
A
#
# COMPACT_ATOMS: atom_id res chain seq x y z
N GLU A 1 -27.22 18.75 -16.92
CA GLU A 1 -27.32 17.38 -16.37
C GLU A 1 -25.98 16.63 -16.42
N THR A 2 -25.33 16.56 -17.58
CA THR A 2 -24.04 15.86 -17.78
C THR A 2 -22.90 16.37 -16.87
N ILE A 3 -22.80 17.68 -16.64
CA ILE A 3 -21.76 18.28 -15.79
C ILE A 3 -21.94 17.88 -14.32
N PHE A 4 -23.17 17.90 -13.79
CA PHE A 4 -23.43 17.51 -12.40
C PHE A 4 -23.14 16.03 -12.17
N ARG A 5 -23.45 15.17 -13.14
CA ARG A 5 -23.14 13.73 -13.07
C ARG A 5 -21.63 13.49 -13.10
N PHE A 6 -20.91 14.19 -13.98
CA PHE A 6 -19.45 14.14 -14.03
C PHE A 6 -18.81 14.58 -12.70
N VAL A 7 -19.28 15.68 -12.10
CA VAL A 7 -18.78 16.15 -10.80
C VAL A 7 -19.03 15.14 -9.68
N ALA A 8 -20.22 14.52 -9.64
CA ALA A 8 -20.52 13.50 -8.63
C ALA A 8 -19.66 12.24 -8.80
N GLU A 9 -19.47 11.75 -10.03
CA GLU A 9 -18.61 10.61 -10.34
C GLU A 9 -17.14 10.93 -9.98
N PHE A 10 -16.65 12.12 -10.33
CA PHE A 10 -15.30 12.57 -9.97
C PHE A 10 -15.08 12.65 -8.46
N LEU A 11 -16.02 13.27 -7.71
CA LEU A 11 -15.95 13.36 -6.25
C LEU A 11 -16.03 11.98 -5.60
N CYS A 12 -16.79 11.03 -6.16
CA CYS A 12 -16.85 9.67 -5.67
C CYS A 12 -15.49 8.95 -5.84
N VAL A 13 -14.85 9.10 -7.00
CA VAL A 13 -13.52 8.52 -7.27
C VAL A 13 -12.46 9.14 -6.35
N VAL A 14 -12.43 10.47 -6.23
CA VAL A 14 -11.50 11.17 -5.34
C VAL A 14 -11.73 10.77 -3.88
N GLY A 15 -12.98 10.71 -3.44
CA GLY A 15 -13.34 10.26 -2.09
C GLY A 15 -12.91 8.82 -1.83
N ALA A 16 -13.15 7.91 -2.78
CA ALA A 16 -12.70 6.52 -2.67
C ALA A 16 -11.16 6.41 -2.63
N ALA A 17 -10.45 7.21 -3.43
CA ALA A 17 -8.99 7.23 -3.44
C ALA A 17 -8.40 7.76 -2.13
N LEU A 18 -8.95 8.85 -1.58
CA LEU A 18 -8.52 9.38 -0.29
C LEU A 18 -8.80 8.39 0.85
N LEU A 19 -9.97 7.76 0.86
CA LEU A 19 -10.30 6.73 1.84
C LEU A 19 -9.38 5.51 1.69
N ALA A 20 -9.10 5.05 0.47
CA ALA A 20 -8.18 3.96 0.22
C ALA A 20 -6.76 4.29 0.71
N LEU A 21 -6.29 5.51 0.47
CA LEU A 21 -4.99 5.98 0.99
C LEU A 21 -4.99 5.99 2.52
N CYS A 22 -6.04 6.49 3.17
CA CYS A 22 -6.18 6.45 4.63
C CYS A 22 -6.22 5.01 5.17
N PHE A 23 -6.93 4.09 4.52
CA PHE A 23 -6.96 2.70 4.94
C PHE A 23 -5.59 2.02 4.76
N ALA A 24 -4.90 2.29 3.64
CA ALA A 24 -3.58 1.76 3.39
C ALA A 24 -2.55 2.25 4.43
N THR A 25 -2.58 3.54 4.78
CA THR A 25 -1.68 4.09 5.81
C THR A 25 -2.01 3.54 7.20
N LEU A 26 -3.29 3.44 7.58
CA LEU A 26 -3.70 2.81 8.83
C LEU A 26 -3.24 1.35 8.92
N GLN A 27 -3.41 0.59 7.84
CA GLN A 27 -2.99 -0.79 7.76
C GLN A 27 -1.46 -0.93 7.84
N TYR A 28 -0.70 -0.06 7.17
CA TYR A 28 0.74 -0.01 7.31
C TYR A 28 1.18 0.29 8.75
N VAL A 29 0.56 1.28 9.41
CA VAL A 29 0.88 1.63 10.80
C VAL A 29 0.59 0.46 11.74
N ILE A 30 -0.58 -0.18 11.60
CA ILE A 30 -1.02 -1.28 12.49
C ILE A 30 -0.17 -2.55 12.29
N PHE A 31 0.05 -2.96 11.04
CA PHE A 31 0.67 -4.27 10.76
C PHE A 31 2.18 -4.20 10.60
N PHE A 32 2.73 -3.07 10.14
CA PHE A 32 4.17 -2.94 9.95
C PHE A 32 4.78 -2.12 11.07
N HIS A 33 4.34 -0.88 11.29
CA HIS A 33 5.02 0.01 12.25
C HIS A 33 4.93 -0.53 13.69
N ILE A 34 3.76 -0.97 14.13
CA ILE A 34 3.57 -1.51 15.50
C ILE A 34 4.27 -2.87 15.66
N LEU A 35 4.06 -3.81 14.73
CA LEU A 35 4.64 -5.15 14.84
C LEU A 35 6.17 -5.16 14.67
N GLN A 36 6.70 -4.32 13.79
CA GLN A 36 8.13 -4.28 13.51
C GLN A 36 8.89 -3.46 14.55
N ASP A 37 8.36 -2.31 14.98
CA ASP A 37 9.10 -1.45 15.93
C ASP A 37 8.89 -1.83 17.39
N ILE A 38 7.67 -2.23 17.79
CA ILE A 38 7.39 -2.60 19.19
C ILE A 38 7.78 -4.05 19.45
N PHE A 39 7.41 -4.97 18.55
CA PHE A 39 7.64 -6.41 18.78
C PHE A 39 8.93 -6.93 18.14
N ARG A 40 9.67 -6.11 17.37
CA ARG A 40 10.89 -6.51 16.63
C ARG A 40 10.69 -7.75 15.75
N ILE A 41 9.47 -7.96 15.27
CA ILE A 41 9.15 -9.09 14.40
C ILE A 41 9.65 -8.77 13.00
N HIS A 42 10.26 -9.75 12.34
CA HIS A 42 10.70 -9.62 10.94
C HIS A 42 9.51 -9.25 10.04
N SER A 43 9.70 -8.26 9.15
CA SER A 43 8.66 -7.74 8.24
C SER A 43 7.96 -8.82 7.41
N ALA A 44 8.65 -9.93 7.12
CA ALA A 44 8.10 -11.08 6.40
C ALA A 44 6.89 -11.72 7.11
N PHE A 45 6.89 -11.79 8.45
CA PHE A 45 5.79 -12.38 9.21
C PHE A 45 4.56 -11.47 9.22
N SER A 46 4.75 -10.15 9.36
CA SER A 46 3.66 -9.18 9.24
C SER A 46 3.00 -9.24 7.87
N LEU A 47 3.81 -9.33 6.81
CA LEU A 47 3.31 -9.49 5.43
C LEU A 47 2.53 -10.79 5.26
N ALA A 48 3.06 -11.92 5.73
CA ALA A 48 2.39 -13.22 5.63
C ALA A 48 1.05 -13.23 6.37
N PHE A 49 1.01 -12.66 7.58
CA PHE A 49 -0.23 -12.56 8.38
C PHE A 49 -1.30 -11.72 7.66
N LEU A 50 -0.92 -10.59 7.09
CA LEU A 50 -1.80 -9.72 6.32
C LEU A 50 -2.33 -10.44 5.06
N LEU A 51 -1.48 -11.16 4.32
CA LEU A 51 -1.89 -11.98 3.18
C LEU A 51 -2.89 -13.07 3.57
N ILE A 52 -2.70 -13.73 4.71
CA ILE A 52 -3.64 -14.74 5.22
C ILE A 52 -5.00 -14.12 5.51
N ILE A 53 -5.04 -12.93 6.13
CA ILE A 53 -6.30 -12.20 6.39
C ILE A 53 -7.00 -11.87 5.08
N TYR A 54 -6.27 -11.33 4.08
CA TYR A 54 -6.85 -11.05 2.77
C TYR A 54 -7.35 -12.29 2.07
N ALA A 55 -6.58 -13.39 2.09
CA ALA A 55 -6.98 -14.66 1.52
C ALA A 55 -8.26 -15.19 2.19
N ALA A 56 -8.37 -15.09 3.52
CA ALA A 56 -9.56 -15.49 4.26
C ALA A 56 -10.79 -14.63 3.91
N ILE A 57 -10.62 -13.30 3.80
CA ILE A 57 -11.70 -12.40 3.38
C ILE A 57 -12.14 -12.70 1.95
N ALA A 58 -11.19 -12.85 1.03
CA ALA A 58 -11.46 -13.18 -0.36
C ALA A 58 -12.15 -14.54 -0.49
N LEU A 59 -11.68 -15.55 0.24
CA LEU A 59 -12.29 -16.87 0.29
C LEU A 59 -13.70 -16.80 0.85
N LYS A 60 -13.94 -16.06 1.94
CA LYS A 60 -15.28 -15.85 2.50
C LYS A 60 -16.20 -15.16 1.50
N ALA A 61 -15.73 -14.13 0.80
CA ALA A 61 -16.50 -13.43 -0.23
C ALA A 61 -16.83 -14.35 -1.41
N LEU A 62 -15.87 -15.15 -1.87
CA LEU A 62 -16.06 -16.15 -2.92
C LEU A 62 -17.08 -17.21 -2.49
N LEU A 63 -16.96 -17.76 -1.28
CA LEU A 63 -17.92 -18.73 -0.73
C LEU A 63 -19.32 -18.14 -0.59
N SER A 64 -19.43 -16.89 -0.12
CA SER A 64 -20.71 -16.16 -0.03
C SER A 64 -21.34 -15.99 -1.41
N SER A 65 -20.56 -15.61 -2.42
CA SER A 65 -21.05 -15.44 -3.79
C SER A 65 -21.47 -16.78 -4.44
N ARG A 66 -20.75 -17.87 -4.13
CA ARG A 66 -21.10 -19.21 -4.59
C ARG A 66 -22.43 -19.66 -4.01
N MET A 67 -22.63 -19.45 -2.71
CA MET A 67 -23.87 -19.82 -2.01
C MET A 67 -25.09 -19.09 -2.58
N GLU A 68 -24.96 -17.80 -2.89
CA GLU A 68 -26.04 -16.99 -3.47
C GLU A 68 -26.36 -17.41 -4.93
N TYR A 69 -25.34 -17.79 -5.71
CA TYR A 69 -25.50 -18.34 -7.06
C TYR A 69 -26.19 -19.71 -7.05
N ASP A 70 -25.82 -20.60 -6.14
CA ASP A 70 -26.42 -21.93 -6.02
C ASP A 70 -27.89 -21.83 -5.62
N LEU A 71 -28.24 -20.91 -4.70
CA LEU A 71 -29.64 -20.67 -4.31
C LEU A 71 -30.48 -20.14 -5.49
N TYR A 72 -29.93 -19.21 -6.26
CA TYR A 72 -30.56 -18.67 -7.47
C TYR A 72 -30.76 -19.76 -8.54
N ASN A 73 -29.76 -20.62 -8.76
CA ASN A 73 -29.86 -21.72 -9.72
C ASN A 73 -30.83 -22.81 -9.27
N ILE A 74 -30.92 -23.11 -7.97
CA ILE A 74 -31.92 -24.04 -7.43
C ILE A 74 -33.33 -23.47 -7.66
N GLY A 75 -33.57 -22.21 -7.31
CA GLY A 75 -34.86 -21.56 -7.56
C GLY A 75 -35.23 -21.50 -9.06
N LYS A 76 -34.24 -21.19 -9.91
CA LYS A 76 -34.41 -21.16 -11.37
C LYS A 76 -34.63 -22.56 -11.96
N ASN A 77 -33.96 -23.60 -11.46
CA ASN A 77 -34.15 -24.97 -11.93
C ASN A 77 -35.50 -25.55 -11.51
N ILE A 78 -36.01 -25.19 -10.33
CA ILE A 78 -37.36 -25.53 -9.88
C ILE A 78 -38.40 -24.83 -10.77
N LEU A 79 -38.26 -23.52 -11.00
CA LEU A 79 -39.14 -22.77 -11.90
C LEU A 79 -39.04 -23.26 -13.35
N LYS A 80 -37.83 -23.58 -13.82
CA LYS A 80 -37.57 -24.13 -15.16
C LYS A 80 -38.11 -25.55 -15.29
N SER A 81 -38.10 -26.38 -14.25
CA SER A 81 -38.76 -27.70 -14.23
C SER A 81 -40.28 -27.54 -14.39
N PHE A 82 -40.86 -26.56 -13.68
CA PHE A 82 -42.28 -26.24 -13.78
C PHE A 82 -42.66 -25.73 -15.18
N ILE A 83 -41.82 -24.88 -15.78
CA ILE A 83 -42.04 -24.32 -17.13
C ILE A 83 -41.68 -25.33 -18.25
N LEU A 84 -40.68 -26.19 -18.07
CA LEU A 84 -40.28 -27.22 -19.05
C LEU A 84 -41.31 -28.34 -19.17
N SER A 85 -42.04 -28.66 -18.10
CA SER A 85 -43.24 -29.50 -18.18
C SER A 85 -44.25 -28.94 -19.20
N TYR A 86 -44.28 -27.61 -19.37
CA TYR A 86 -45.17 -26.91 -20.29
C TYR A 86 -44.58 -26.69 -21.70
N ILE A 87 -43.26 -26.79 -21.90
CA ILE A 87 -42.55 -26.37 -23.15
C ILE A 87 -41.67 -27.52 -23.72
N SER A 88 -42.01 -28.79 -23.54
CA SER A 88 -41.26 -29.96 -24.05
C SER A 88 -41.23 -30.11 -25.60
N VAL A 89 -41.26 -29.00 -26.37
CA VAL A 89 -41.25 -29.01 -27.84
C VAL A 89 -40.10 -28.21 -28.45
N LYS A 90 -39.31 -27.42 -27.69
CA LYS A 90 -38.31 -26.56 -28.36
C LYS A 90 -36.96 -26.43 -27.66
N LYS A 91 -36.11 -27.38 -28.04
CA LYS A 91 -34.77 -27.19 -28.61
C LYS A 91 -33.62 -26.83 -27.66
N ASP A 92 -32.68 -27.76 -27.62
CA ASP A 92 -31.34 -27.72 -27.05
C ASP A 92 -30.59 -26.45 -27.43
N GLN A 93 -29.89 -25.83 -26.47
CA GLN A 93 -28.57 -25.23 -26.69
C GLN A 93 -27.78 -25.10 -25.37
N LEU A 94 -26.66 -25.83 -25.34
CA LEU A 94 -25.32 -25.28 -25.09
C LEU A 94 -25.15 -24.46 -23.80
N VAL A 95 -24.91 -25.18 -22.70
CA VAL A 95 -24.39 -24.61 -21.45
C VAL A 95 -22.88 -24.41 -21.63
N GLU A 96 -22.52 -23.36 -22.35
CA GLU A 96 -21.17 -22.82 -22.34
C GLU A 96 -21.03 -21.96 -21.08
N VAL A 97 -19.94 -22.18 -20.34
CA VAL A 97 -19.61 -21.54 -19.07
C VAL A 97 -19.53 -20.03 -19.27
N ARG A 98 -20.65 -19.34 -19.05
CA ARG A 98 -20.74 -17.89 -19.01
C ARG A 98 -20.09 -17.41 -17.72
N LEU A 99 -18.76 -17.49 -17.63
CA LEU A 99 -18.00 -16.69 -16.67
C LEU A 99 -18.46 -15.24 -16.88
N ASN A 100 -19.11 -14.70 -15.85
CA ASN A 100 -19.94 -13.51 -15.95
C ASN A 100 -19.14 -12.35 -16.56
N LYS A 101 -19.63 -11.77 -17.67
CA LYS A 101 -18.99 -10.64 -18.39
C LYS A 101 -18.63 -9.47 -17.45
N LYS A 102 -19.38 -9.32 -16.35
CA LYS A 102 -19.13 -8.36 -15.27
C LYS A 102 -17.84 -8.66 -14.48
N HIS A 103 -17.53 -9.91 -14.18
CA HIS A 103 -16.30 -10.29 -13.47
C HIS A 103 -15.06 -10.08 -14.33
N ILE A 104 -15.16 -10.34 -15.64
CA ILE A 104 -14.06 -10.08 -16.59
C ILE A 104 -13.76 -8.57 -16.67
N HIS A 105 -14.80 -7.73 -16.71
CA HIS A 105 -14.63 -6.27 -16.74
C HIS A 105 -13.98 -5.74 -15.45
N VAL A 106 -14.44 -6.21 -14.28
CA VAL A 106 -13.87 -5.83 -12.99
C VAL A 106 -12.41 -6.29 -12.87
N LEU A 107 -12.08 -7.49 -13.36
CA LEU A 107 -10.72 -8.00 -13.36
C LEU A 107 -9.79 -7.16 -14.25
N ALA A 108 -10.27 -6.76 -15.43
CA ALA A 108 -9.55 -5.88 -16.35
C ALA A 108 -9.31 -4.49 -15.76
N GLU A 109 -10.31 -3.91 -15.09
CA GLU A 109 -10.18 -2.62 -14.38
C GLU A 109 -9.15 -2.70 -13.25
N LEU A 110 -9.20 -3.74 -12.42
CA LEU A 110 -8.24 -3.95 -11.34
C LEU A 110 -6.82 -4.16 -11.88
N SER A 111 -6.66 -4.98 -12.93
CA SER A 111 -5.37 -5.19 -13.60
C SER A 111 -4.81 -3.87 -14.17
N GLY A 112 -5.67 -3.04 -14.78
CA GLY A 112 -5.28 -1.72 -15.28
C GLY A 112 -4.80 -0.78 -14.18
N ILE A 113 -5.49 -0.71 -13.04
CA ILE A 113 -5.08 0.12 -11.90
C ILE A 113 -3.73 -0.32 -11.35
N VAL A 114 -3.54 -1.63 -11.17
CA VAL A 114 -2.28 -2.20 -10.68
C VAL A 114 -1.14 -1.89 -11.66
N THR A 115 -1.38 -2.05 -12.95
CA THR A 115 -0.41 -1.73 -14.01
C THR A 115 0.00 -0.26 -13.98
N ILE A 116 -0.95 0.67 -13.89
CA ILE A 116 -0.66 2.12 -13.79
C ILE A 116 0.15 2.44 -12.54
N HIS A 117 -0.19 1.82 -11.41
CA HIS A 117 0.53 2.01 -10.15
C HIS A 117 1.99 1.56 -10.22
N PHE A 118 2.25 0.38 -10.78
CA PHE A 118 3.61 -0.13 -10.96
C PHE A 118 4.39 0.66 -12.04
N LEU A 119 3.71 1.13 -13.09
CA LEU A 119 4.31 2.04 -14.06
C LEU A 119 4.74 3.36 -13.41
N LEU A 120 3.93 3.95 -12.52
CA LEU A 120 4.32 5.14 -11.78
C LEU A 120 5.56 4.89 -10.91
N HIS A 121 5.60 3.76 -10.19
CA HIS A 121 6.78 3.37 -9.40
C HIS A 121 8.02 3.20 -10.27
N MET A 122 7.87 2.61 -11.46
CA MET A 122 8.94 2.49 -12.44
C MET A 122 9.47 3.84 -12.91
N LEU A 123 8.58 4.78 -13.24
CA LEU A 123 8.96 6.13 -13.65
C LEU A 123 9.71 6.83 -12.50
N LEU A 124 9.20 6.74 -11.27
CA LEU A 124 9.86 7.31 -10.11
C LEU A 124 11.24 6.67 -9.88
N ALA A 125 11.37 5.35 -9.94
CA ALA A 125 12.66 4.67 -9.74
C ALA A 125 13.68 5.03 -10.82
N MET A 126 13.25 5.19 -12.08
CA MET A 126 14.11 5.51 -13.23
C MET A 126 14.54 6.98 -13.29
N PHE A 127 13.65 7.91 -12.94
CA PHE A 127 13.91 9.34 -13.06
C PHE A 127 14.34 10.01 -11.74
N SER A 128 14.00 9.43 -10.59
CA SER A 128 14.43 9.97 -9.29
C SER A 128 15.89 9.62 -9.03
N ILE A 129 16.71 10.65 -8.84
CA ILE A 129 18.10 10.53 -8.38
C ILE A 129 18.11 10.92 -6.90
N PRO A 130 18.23 9.94 -5.98
CA PRO A 130 18.11 10.21 -4.55
C PRO A 130 19.20 11.16 -4.04
N GLU A 131 20.39 11.13 -4.65
CA GLU A 131 21.52 12.00 -4.31
C GLU A 131 21.22 13.50 -4.49
N ASN A 132 20.28 13.85 -5.36
CA ASN A 132 19.91 15.25 -5.61
C ASN A 132 18.69 15.69 -4.78
N ILE A 133 18.21 14.85 -3.86
CA ILE A 133 17.07 15.15 -3.02
C ILE A 133 17.58 15.73 -1.70
N VAL A 134 17.21 16.98 -1.44
CA VAL A 134 17.46 17.67 -0.16
C VAL A 134 16.12 17.91 0.52
N SER A 135 16.04 17.56 1.80
CA SER A 135 14.87 17.83 2.62
C SER A 135 15.26 18.77 3.74
N GLU A 136 14.68 19.98 3.72
CA GLU A 136 14.90 21.02 4.72
C GLU A 136 13.63 21.17 5.56
N GLY A 137 13.77 21.16 6.88
CA GLY A 137 12.61 21.26 7.75
C GLY A 137 12.93 21.11 9.23
N ILE A 138 11.85 20.99 9.99
CA ILE A 138 11.91 20.72 11.43
C ILE A 138 11.99 19.21 11.62
N TYR A 139 13.10 18.78 12.19
CA TYR A 139 13.39 17.40 12.53
C TYR A 139 13.62 17.23 14.03
N GLN A 140 13.90 15.98 14.42
CA GLN A 140 14.26 15.68 15.79
C GLN A 140 15.55 16.42 16.19
N ALA A 141 15.53 17.09 17.34
CA ALA A 141 16.62 17.92 17.80
C ALA A 141 17.94 17.14 17.91
N ILE A 142 19.06 17.76 17.52
CA ILE A 142 20.40 17.19 17.70
C ILE A 142 20.92 17.57 19.09
N GLY A 143 21.47 16.59 19.82
CA GLY A 143 21.87 16.75 21.21
C GLY A 143 22.49 15.48 21.81
N PRO A 144 22.64 15.40 23.14
CA PRO A 144 23.30 14.27 23.82
C PRO A 144 22.63 12.93 23.55
N CYS A 145 23.41 11.93 23.17
CA CYS A 145 22.89 10.63 22.74
C CYS A 145 22.29 9.73 23.83
N ASP A 146 22.61 10.04 25.09
CA ASP A 146 22.26 9.20 26.24
C ASP A 146 20.89 9.56 26.84
N GLU A 147 20.27 10.65 26.39
CA GLU A 147 18.94 11.04 26.85
C GLU A 147 17.84 10.28 26.12
N VAL A 148 16.96 9.65 26.90
CA VAL A 148 15.75 8.99 26.42
C VAL A 148 14.51 9.73 26.92
N GLU A 149 13.47 9.73 26.10
CA GLU A 149 12.15 10.24 26.43
C GLU A 149 11.12 9.12 26.45
N GLN A 150 10.09 9.31 27.26
CA GLN A 150 8.93 8.43 27.30
C GLN A 150 7.90 8.94 26.32
N ILE A 151 7.51 8.10 25.36
CA ILE A 151 6.39 8.35 24.46
C ILE A 151 5.27 7.37 24.78
N PHE A 152 4.04 7.87 24.71
CA PHE A 152 2.85 7.06 24.91
C PHE A 152 2.40 6.52 23.55
N SER A 153 2.36 5.19 23.44
CA SER A 153 1.71 4.53 22.32
C SER A 153 0.21 4.88 22.30
N PRO A 154 -0.46 4.89 21.13
CA PRO A 154 -1.92 5.02 21.04
C PRO A 154 -2.69 4.02 21.92
N PHE A 155 -2.05 2.92 22.33
CA PHE A 155 -2.60 1.91 23.25
C PHE A 155 -2.26 2.14 24.73
N GLY A 156 -1.69 3.30 25.09
CA GLY A 156 -1.33 3.64 26.48
C GLY A 156 -0.08 2.93 27.01
N LEU A 157 0.64 2.20 26.16
CA LEU A 157 1.91 1.57 26.53
C LEU A 157 3.03 2.61 26.60
N ILE A 158 3.85 2.55 27.65
CA ILE A 158 5.04 3.39 27.81
C ILE A 158 6.13 2.82 26.92
N LEU A 159 6.55 3.59 25.93
CA LEU A 159 7.67 3.25 25.05
C LEU A 159 8.79 4.27 25.26
N TYR A 160 10.03 3.80 25.27
CA TYR A 160 11.20 4.65 25.41
C TYR A 160 11.83 4.88 24.04
N ARG A 161 12.04 6.15 23.68
CA ARG A 161 12.74 6.54 22.45
C ARG A 161 13.91 7.46 22.83
N LYS A 162 14.98 7.48 22.03
CA LYS A 162 16.03 8.50 22.17
C LYS A 162 15.43 9.89 21.95
N LYS A 163 15.71 10.82 22.86
CA LYS A 163 15.20 12.20 22.82
C LYS A 163 15.88 13.04 21.74
N TYR A 164 17.17 12.82 21.52
CA TYR A 164 17.95 13.51 20.49
C TYR A 164 18.35 12.59 19.34
N PHE A 165 18.54 13.19 18.17
CA PHE A 165 19.08 12.50 17.01
C PHE A 165 20.61 12.41 17.08
N CYS A 166 21.13 11.18 17.01
CA CYS A 166 22.55 10.86 17.15
C CYS A 166 23.23 10.72 15.78
N VAL A 167 23.89 11.78 15.31
CA VAL A 167 24.55 11.80 14.00
C VAL A 167 25.61 10.69 13.86
N GLU A 168 26.38 10.40 14.91
CA GLU A 168 27.48 9.43 14.87
C GLU A 168 27.04 7.95 14.90
N GLN A 169 25.92 7.65 15.58
CA GLN A 169 25.42 6.27 15.74
C GLN A 169 24.34 5.91 14.71
N GLN A 170 23.64 6.89 14.14
CA GLN A 170 22.53 6.70 13.20
C GLN A 170 22.88 7.29 11.83
N GLN A 171 24.02 6.87 11.26
CA GLN A 171 24.19 6.95 9.81
C GLN A 171 23.28 5.91 9.17
N GLN A 172 21.98 6.22 9.09
CA GLN A 172 21.07 5.49 8.24
C GLN A 172 21.61 5.63 6.83
N LYS A 173 21.91 4.51 6.16
CA LYS A 173 22.50 4.46 4.81
C LYS A 173 21.71 5.25 3.75
N LEU A 174 20.53 5.77 4.09
CA LEU A 174 19.58 6.45 3.21
C LEU A 174 19.78 7.97 3.14
N PHE A 175 20.41 8.59 4.15
CA PHE A 175 20.65 10.04 4.16
C PHE A 175 21.90 10.40 4.96
N ASP A 176 22.49 11.55 4.62
CA ASP A 176 23.61 12.14 5.34
C ASP A 176 23.46 13.68 5.36
N PHE A 177 24.58 14.37 5.60
CA PHE A 177 24.64 15.81 5.75
C PHE A 177 25.64 16.46 4.79
N HIS A 178 25.99 15.80 3.68
CA HIS A 178 27.05 16.27 2.77
C HIS A 178 26.67 17.56 2.02
N CYS A 179 25.38 17.83 1.85
CA CYS A 179 24.86 19.03 1.19
C CYS A 179 24.98 20.30 2.06
N ILE A 180 25.33 20.18 3.33
CA ILE A 180 25.56 21.32 4.22
C ILE A 180 27.03 21.79 4.06
N PRO A 181 27.28 23.10 3.83
CA PRO A 181 28.63 23.62 3.73
C PRO A 181 29.41 23.36 5.03
N GLY A 182 30.46 22.54 4.94
CA GLY A 182 31.29 22.11 6.08
C GLY A 182 31.03 20.67 6.55
N GLY A 183 30.00 19.99 6.06
CA GLY A 183 29.76 18.54 6.29
C GLY A 183 29.54 18.12 7.74
N GLN A 184 29.48 19.07 8.68
CA GLN A 184 29.25 18.86 10.10
C GLN A 184 28.13 19.78 10.57
N LEU A 185 27.14 19.22 11.24
CA LEU A 185 26.15 20.01 11.95
C LEU A 185 26.74 20.41 13.30
N SER A 186 26.79 21.70 13.56
CA SER A 186 26.89 22.18 14.93
C SER A 186 25.61 21.74 15.64
N GLY A 187 25.73 20.80 16.58
CA GLY A 187 24.59 20.28 17.35
C GLY A 187 23.84 21.34 18.17
N THR A 188 24.34 22.58 18.20
CA THR A 188 23.78 23.74 18.89
C THR A 188 23.91 24.98 18.01
N ILE A 189 22.84 25.77 17.92
CA ILE A 189 22.90 27.18 17.50
C ILE A 189 22.72 28.00 18.79
N GLY A 190 23.80 28.62 19.26
CA GLY A 190 23.81 29.28 20.57
C GLY A 190 23.71 28.26 21.72
N SER A 191 22.66 28.35 22.54
CA SER A 191 22.40 27.48 23.70
C SER A 191 21.23 26.50 23.50
N GLU A 192 20.60 26.48 22.33
CA GLU A 192 19.44 25.63 22.04
C GLU A 192 19.80 24.48 21.08
N PRO A 193 19.21 23.29 21.26
CA PRO A 193 19.47 22.15 20.40
C PRO A 193 18.90 22.39 19.00
N LEU A 194 19.68 22.04 17.97
CA LEU A 194 19.32 22.32 16.58
C LEU A 194 18.16 21.43 16.12
N MET A 195 17.00 22.02 15.84
CA MET A 195 15.81 21.31 15.34
C MET A 195 15.56 21.54 13.84
N TYR A 196 16.07 22.64 13.28
CA TYR A 196 15.91 22.97 11.87
C TYR A 196 17.22 22.71 11.14
N TYR A 197 17.24 21.69 10.29
CA TYR A 197 18.43 21.33 9.51
C TYR A 197 18.05 20.69 8.18
N ALA A 198 19.00 20.61 7.25
CA ALA A 198 18.85 19.92 5.98
C ALA A 198 19.36 18.48 6.10
N ILE A 199 18.66 17.52 5.50
CA ILE A 199 19.16 16.16 5.25
C ILE A 199 19.30 15.94 3.76
N CYS A 200 20.33 15.20 3.38
CA CYS A 200 20.71 14.98 1.99
C CYS A 200 20.55 13.50 1.67
N GLY A 201 19.92 13.17 0.54
CA GLY A 201 19.82 11.78 0.10
C GLY A 201 21.19 11.21 -0.30
N THR A 202 21.41 9.93 -0.04
CA THR A 202 22.63 9.21 -0.43
C THR A 202 22.41 8.36 -1.68
N SER A 203 23.51 7.85 -2.25
CA SER A 203 23.47 6.94 -3.39
C SER A 203 22.69 5.67 -3.05
N PHE A 204 21.75 5.28 -3.92
CA PHE A 204 21.00 4.04 -3.75
C PHE A 204 21.79 2.85 -4.33
N LEU A 205 22.53 2.15 -3.45
CA LEU A 205 23.52 1.13 -3.83
C LEU A 205 22.93 -0.04 -4.64
N GLU A 206 21.70 -0.44 -4.35
CA GLU A 206 21.01 -1.60 -4.97
C GLU A 206 19.94 -1.17 -6.00
N ARG A 207 20.10 0.02 -6.61
CA ARG A 207 19.13 0.58 -7.54
C ARG A 207 18.79 -0.33 -8.71
N THR A 208 19.80 -0.98 -9.30
CA THR A 208 19.62 -1.87 -10.45
C THR A 208 18.79 -3.11 -10.09
N GLU A 209 19.00 -3.67 -8.89
CA GLU A 209 18.25 -4.83 -8.41
C GLU A 209 16.78 -4.45 -8.17
N TYR A 210 16.54 -3.30 -7.54
CA TYR A 210 15.18 -2.79 -7.32
C TYR A 210 14.44 -2.50 -8.64
N ILE A 211 15.11 -1.86 -9.61
CA ILE A 211 14.54 -1.59 -10.94
C ILE A 211 14.23 -2.91 -11.65
N THR A 212 15.12 -3.90 -11.59
CA THR A 212 14.93 -5.21 -12.21
C THR A 212 13.76 -5.97 -11.58
N PHE A 213 13.62 -5.90 -10.26
CA PHE A 213 12.54 -6.52 -9.51
C PHE A 213 11.17 -5.94 -9.88
N ILE A 214 11.04 -4.60 -9.94
CA ILE A 214 9.78 -3.99 -10.37
C ILE A 214 9.48 -4.29 -11.83
N TRP A 215 10.50 -4.28 -12.71
CA TRP A 215 10.34 -4.68 -14.11
C TRP A 215 9.79 -6.09 -14.25
N PHE A 216 10.35 -7.04 -13.50
CA PHE A 216 9.91 -8.43 -13.49
C PHE A 216 8.44 -8.56 -13.06
N ILE A 217 8.05 -7.89 -11.98
CA ILE A 217 6.65 -7.87 -11.52
C ILE A 217 5.73 -7.28 -12.60
N LEU A 218 6.13 -6.18 -13.24
CA LEU A 218 5.33 -5.55 -14.28
C LEU A 218 5.15 -6.47 -15.49
N THR A 219 6.22 -7.14 -15.94
CA THR A 219 6.15 -8.07 -17.08
C THR A 219 5.29 -9.29 -16.79
N ASP A 220 5.36 -9.83 -15.57
CA ASP A 220 4.50 -10.94 -15.15
C ASP A 220 3.03 -10.52 -15.12
N LEU A 221 2.75 -9.31 -14.63
CA LEU A 221 1.38 -8.79 -14.52
C LEU A 221 0.75 -8.45 -15.89
N LEU A 222 1.57 -8.04 -16.87
CA LEU A 222 1.16 -7.83 -18.26
C LEU A 222 0.96 -9.13 -19.06
N SER A 223 1.55 -10.24 -18.58
CA SER A 223 1.47 -11.55 -19.24
C SER A 223 0.27 -12.39 -18.79
N LEU A 224 -0.50 -11.90 -17.80
CA LEU A 224 -1.68 -12.55 -17.21
C LEU A 224 -2.99 -12.04 -17.84
#